data_AF-A0A0N4U1L7-F1
#
_entry.id   AF-A0A0N4U1L7-F1
#
_cell.length_a   1.000
_cell.length_b   1.000
_cell.length_c   1.000
_cell.angle_alpha   90.00
_cell.angle_beta   90.00
_cell.angle_gamma   90.00
#
_symmetry.space_group_name_H-M   'P 1'
#
loop_
_entity.id
_entity.type
_entity.pdbx_description
1 polymer ?
#
loop_
_entity_poly.entity_id
_entity_poly.type
_entity_poly.pdbx_seq_one_letter_code
_entity_poly.pdbx_strand_id
1 'polypeptide(L)'
;MSLELEKSNLTDIDRRTILLFLADFENSGVHLHDSKKQEFVELSTEIFDAGSKFVSEAGKPVQVNQFDRKKYGVDRLLTNPYPFTICEATRRWSYSTYYRHNEKQESSLRRLITARHRLANLTGYKTFADRAQEFSILGSYENAHNFLTEIIKCCRPSADRELTVLLDVLSQCDSQSEKLGEWDLQYLSAVYRQKAYGNIGAISRHLSFKNILFGFELVTKKLYGVRFSLETAEAGEIWPGNVHKLVVLDSSNSHIGTIYLDIEKRATKVTGDCHFTVRCSKLV
;
A
#
# COMPACT_ATOMS: atom_id res chain seq x y z
N MET A 1 39.19 20.97 -17.91
CA MET A 1 39.49 19.62 -17.38
C MET A 1 39.00 18.61 -18.39
N SER A 2 39.78 17.58 -18.73
CA SER A 2 39.29 16.54 -19.66
C SER A 2 38.23 15.70 -18.94
N LEU A 3 37.17 15.31 -19.65
CA LEU A 3 36.11 14.42 -19.14
C LEU A 3 36.69 13.11 -18.57
N GLU A 4 37.84 12.66 -19.06
CA GLU A 4 38.52 11.46 -18.53
C GLU A 4 39.09 11.69 -17.13
N LEU A 5 39.60 12.89 -16.82
CA LEU A 5 40.12 13.23 -15.50
C LEU A 5 38.97 13.38 -14.47
N GLU A 6 37.83 13.91 -14.89
CA GLU A 6 36.64 13.96 -14.03
C GLU A 6 36.12 12.55 -13.73
N LYS A 7 36.12 11.65 -14.73
CA LYS A 7 35.69 10.26 -14.56
C LYS A 7 36.55 9.49 -13.54
N SER A 8 37.86 9.74 -13.48
CA SER A 8 38.73 9.08 -12.50
C SER A 8 38.46 9.52 -11.05
N ASN A 9 37.89 10.72 -10.85
CA ASN A 9 37.62 11.27 -9.53
C ASN A 9 36.26 10.86 -8.95
N LEU A 10 35.40 10.21 -9.74
CA LEU A 10 34.07 9.78 -9.27
C LEU A 10 34.21 8.69 -8.20
N THR A 11 33.51 8.85 -7.08
CA THR A 11 33.31 7.77 -6.12
C THR A 11 32.31 6.75 -6.67
N ASP A 12 32.17 5.60 -6.01
CA ASP A 12 31.15 4.61 -6.40
C ASP A 12 29.72 5.14 -6.21
N ILE A 13 29.51 6.02 -5.23
CA ILE A 13 28.23 6.72 -5.02
C ILE A 13 27.96 7.66 -6.19
N ASP A 14 28.96 8.42 -6.64
CA ASP A 14 28.79 9.33 -7.79
C ASP A 14 28.47 8.54 -9.06
N ARG A 15 29.21 7.45 -9.32
CA ARG A 15 28.95 6.56 -10.46
C ARG A 15 27.53 5.99 -10.42
N ARG A 16 27.10 5.48 -9.25
CA ARG A 16 25.76 4.94 -9.09
C ARG A 16 24.69 6.01 -9.31
N THR A 17 24.91 7.21 -8.78
CA THR A 17 24.00 8.34 -8.92
C THR A 17 23.85 8.75 -10.38
N ILE A 18 24.96 8.84 -11.12
CA ILE A 18 24.95 9.15 -12.56
C ILE A 18 24.18 8.09 -13.35
N LEU A 19 24.41 6.80 -13.07
CA LEU A 19 23.70 5.72 -13.76
C LEU A 19 22.19 5.75 -13.49
N LEU A 20 21.77 6.08 -12.26
CA LEU A 20 20.36 6.24 -11.93
C LEU A 20 19.73 7.41 -12.68
N PHE A 21 20.42 8.57 -12.73
CA PHE A 21 19.93 9.71 -13.50
C PHE A 21 19.82 9.40 -14.99
N LEU A 22 20.82 8.75 -15.57
CA LEU A 22 20.79 8.37 -16.98
C LEU A 22 19.59 7.45 -17.27
N ALA A 23 19.39 6.43 -16.44
CA ALA A 23 18.24 5.53 -16.55
C ALA A 23 16.90 6.28 -16.44
N ASP A 24 16.76 7.24 -15.51
CA ASP A 24 15.56 8.05 -15.36
C ASP A 24 15.30 8.94 -16.59
N PHE A 25 16.36 9.54 -17.16
CA PHE A 25 16.26 10.34 -18.38
C PHE A 25 15.86 9.49 -19.58
N GLU A 26 16.47 8.30 -19.73
CA GLU A 26 16.14 7.38 -20.80
C GLU A 26 14.70 6.87 -20.68
N ASN A 27 14.27 6.51 -19.46
CA ASN A 27 12.89 6.15 -19.16
C ASN A 27 11.90 7.29 -19.45
N SER A 28 12.34 8.54 -19.36
CA SER A 28 11.56 9.72 -19.72
C SER A 28 11.53 10.00 -21.24
N GLY A 29 12.08 9.10 -22.05
CA GLY A 29 12.05 9.19 -23.51
C GLY A 29 13.02 10.22 -24.10
N VAL A 30 14.01 10.71 -23.34
CA VAL A 30 14.92 11.77 -23.83
C VAL A 30 15.71 11.35 -25.07
N HIS A 31 15.99 10.06 -25.18
CA HIS A 31 16.77 9.44 -26.27
C HIS A 31 15.94 9.25 -27.56
N LEU A 32 14.61 9.42 -27.49
CA LEU A 32 13.73 9.22 -28.63
C LEU A 32 13.87 10.35 -29.67
N HIS A 33 13.58 10.04 -30.93
CA HIS A 33 13.41 11.07 -31.98
C HIS A 33 12.21 11.98 -31.65
N ASP A 34 12.23 13.22 -32.16
CA ASP A 34 11.25 14.25 -31.78
C ASP A 34 9.78 13.84 -32.02
N SER A 35 9.49 13.13 -33.10
CA SER A 35 8.14 12.60 -33.36
C SER A 35 7.67 11.61 -32.28
N LYS A 36 8.58 10.76 -31.78
CA LYS A 36 8.30 9.81 -30.71
C LYS A 36 8.29 10.48 -29.33
N LYS A 37 9.07 11.55 -29.12
CA LYS A 37 9.00 12.34 -27.87
C LYS A 37 7.62 12.95 -27.67
N GLN A 38 7.01 13.48 -28.73
CA GLN A 38 5.66 14.01 -28.66
C GLN A 38 4.64 12.92 -28.31
N GLU A 39 4.71 11.75 -28.97
CA GLU A 39 3.85 10.61 -28.63
C GLU A 39 4.08 10.13 -27.18
N PHE A 40 5.33 10.14 -26.70
CA PHE A 40 5.65 9.79 -25.32
C PHE A 40 4.96 10.72 -24.32
N VAL A 41 4.99 12.03 -24.56
CA VAL A 41 4.34 13.03 -23.70
C VAL A 41 2.81 12.85 -23.70
N GLU A 42 2.22 12.61 -24.88
CA GLU A 42 0.78 12.36 -25.02
C GLU A 42 0.34 11.10 -24.26
N LEU A 43 1.06 9.99 -24.44
CA LEU A 43 0.79 8.74 -23.72
C LEU A 43 1.00 8.88 -22.21
N SER A 44 2.03 9.61 -21.79
CA SER A 44 2.29 9.88 -20.37
C SER A 44 1.15 10.67 -19.73
N THR A 45 0.63 11.67 -20.44
CA THR A 45 -0.53 12.46 -20.02
C THR A 45 -1.79 11.59 -19.94
N GLU A 46 -2.03 10.76 -20.96
CA GLU A 46 -3.16 9.84 -20.98
C GLU A 46 -3.12 8.82 -19.83
N ILE A 47 -1.94 8.27 -19.53
CA ILE A 47 -1.73 7.35 -18.39
C ILE A 47 -2.03 8.06 -17.07
N PHE A 48 -1.56 9.29 -16.90
CA PHE A 48 -1.82 10.08 -15.70
C PHE A 48 -3.33 10.35 -15.54
N ASP A 49 -3.99 10.84 -16.58
CA ASP A 49 -5.42 11.18 -16.54
C ASP A 49 -6.28 9.94 -16.30
N ALA A 50 -6.03 8.86 -17.04
CA ALA A 50 -6.78 7.62 -16.90
C ALA A 50 -6.56 6.98 -15.51
N GLY A 51 -5.32 7.02 -15.01
CA GLY A 51 -4.98 6.54 -13.67
C GLY A 51 -5.66 7.34 -12.55
N SER A 52 -5.57 8.67 -12.62
CA SER A 52 -6.22 9.58 -11.67
C SER A 52 -7.74 9.37 -11.64
N LYS A 53 -8.37 9.30 -12.83
CA LYS A 53 -9.80 9.03 -12.97
C LYS A 53 -10.18 7.66 -12.40
N PHE A 54 -9.40 6.62 -12.71
CA PHE A 54 -9.67 5.27 -12.18
C PHE A 54 -9.66 5.26 -10.64
N VAL A 55 -8.64 5.83 -10.00
CA VAL A 55 -8.54 5.89 -8.53
C VAL A 55 -9.69 6.71 -7.93
N SER A 56 -10.00 7.87 -8.52
CA SER A 56 -11.11 8.71 -8.06
C SER A 56 -12.46 8.00 -8.13
N GLU A 57 -12.76 7.30 -9.23
CA GLU A 57 -14.01 6.55 -9.38
C GLU A 57 -14.05 5.28 -8.53
N ALA A 58 -12.92 4.61 -8.31
CA ALA A 58 -12.82 3.41 -7.46
C ALA A 58 -13.07 3.72 -5.97
N GLY A 59 -12.71 4.93 -5.51
CA GLY A 59 -12.95 5.37 -4.14
C GLY A 59 -14.37 5.87 -3.85
N LYS A 60 -15.26 5.95 -4.86
CA LYS A 60 -16.63 6.46 -4.66
C LYS A 60 -17.49 5.43 -3.94
N PRO A 61 -18.26 5.84 -2.90
CA PRO A 61 -19.20 4.94 -2.25
C PRO A 61 -20.27 4.44 -3.23
N VAL A 62 -20.69 3.19 -3.06
CA VAL A 62 -21.78 2.62 -3.85
C VAL A 62 -23.12 3.09 -3.30
N GLN A 63 -23.92 3.75 -4.14
CA GLN A 63 -25.25 4.20 -3.77
C GLN A 63 -26.22 3.01 -3.69
N VAL A 64 -26.87 2.87 -2.54
CA VAL A 64 -27.87 1.82 -2.28
C VAL A 64 -29.28 2.41 -2.33
N ASN A 65 -30.20 1.74 -3.03
CA ASN A 65 -31.59 2.15 -3.10
C ASN A 65 -32.31 1.97 -1.75
N GLN A 66 -33.47 2.61 -1.57
CA GLN A 66 -34.19 2.58 -0.29
C GLN A 66 -34.67 1.18 0.10
N PHE A 67 -35.05 0.35 -0.88
CA PHE A 67 -35.54 -1.00 -0.63
C PHE A 67 -34.44 -1.89 -0.03
N ASP A 68 -33.29 -1.96 -0.68
CA ASP A 68 -32.16 -2.77 -0.24
C ASP A 68 -31.61 -2.29 1.11
N ARG A 69 -31.57 -0.97 1.34
CA ARG A 69 -31.19 -0.41 2.65
C ARG A 69 -32.05 -0.96 3.78
N LYS A 70 -33.36 -0.97 3.58
CA LYS A 70 -34.31 -1.49 4.59
C LYS A 70 -34.20 -3.00 4.73
N LYS A 71 -34.05 -3.73 3.61
CA LYS A 71 -33.96 -5.19 3.59
C LYS A 71 -32.70 -5.72 4.28
N TYR A 72 -31.56 -5.08 4.05
CA TYR A 72 -30.26 -5.55 4.52
C TYR A 72 -29.70 -4.76 5.72
N GLY A 73 -30.39 -3.69 6.16
CA GLY A 73 -29.95 -2.89 7.30
C GLY A 73 -28.64 -2.13 7.05
N VAL A 74 -28.43 -1.67 5.81
CA VAL A 74 -27.18 -1.01 5.39
C VAL A 74 -27.36 0.51 5.16
N ASP A 75 -26.22 1.20 5.15
CA ASP A 75 -26.16 2.63 4.87
C ASP A 75 -26.52 2.96 3.43
N ARG A 76 -26.87 4.23 3.19
CA ARG A 76 -27.19 4.74 1.85
C ARG A 76 -25.98 4.72 0.92
N LEU A 77 -24.79 4.92 1.48
CA LEU A 77 -23.52 4.99 0.79
C LEU A 77 -22.64 3.90 1.34
N LEU A 78 -22.48 2.83 0.56
CA LEU A 78 -21.66 1.69 0.93
C LEU A 78 -20.20 2.02 0.63
N THR A 79 -19.40 2.28 1.65
CA THR A 79 -17.96 2.56 1.54
C THR A 79 -17.10 1.30 1.65
N ASN A 80 -17.63 0.24 2.24
CA ASN A 80 -17.03 -1.09 2.35
C ASN A 80 -18.17 -2.12 2.42
N PRO A 81 -17.93 -3.41 2.11
CA PRO A 81 -18.86 -4.48 2.45
C PRO A 81 -19.17 -4.50 3.96
N TYR A 82 -20.20 -5.25 4.37
CA TYR A 82 -20.49 -5.52 5.78
C TYR A 82 -19.99 -6.93 6.15
N PRO A 83 -18.67 -7.18 6.22
CA PRO A 83 -18.13 -8.53 6.32
C PRO A 83 -18.39 -9.20 7.67
N PHE A 84 -18.71 -8.45 8.73
CA PHE A 84 -18.85 -8.98 10.09
C PHE A 84 -20.29 -9.12 10.57
N THR A 85 -21.29 -8.80 9.75
CA THR A 85 -22.68 -9.02 10.15
C THR A 85 -22.97 -10.52 10.27
N ILE A 86 -23.78 -10.91 11.24
CA ILE A 86 -24.17 -12.31 11.49
C ILE A 86 -24.99 -12.85 10.30
N CYS A 87 -25.79 -11.98 9.66
CA CYS A 87 -26.65 -12.37 8.54
C CYS A 87 -25.85 -12.60 7.25
N GLU A 88 -25.73 -13.86 6.83
CA GLU A 88 -25.02 -14.26 5.60
C GLU A 88 -25.58 -13.57 4.36
N ALA A 89 -26.91 -13.49 4.22
CA ALA A 89 -27.55 -12.80 3.11
C ALA A 89 -27.13 -11.32 2.99
N THR A 90 -26.87 -10.65 4.13
CA THR A 90 -26.38 -9.27 4.15
C THR A 90 -24.90 -9.19 3.80
N ARG A 91 -24.07 -10.11 4.32
CA ARG A 91 -22.65 -10.21 3.93
C ARG A 91 -22.53 -10.39 2.42
N ARG A 92 -23.21 -11.39 1.87
CA ARG A 92 -23.26 -11.72 0.45
C ARG A 92 -23.72 -10.55 -0.40
N TRP A 93 -24.88 -9.97 -0.07
CA TRP A 93 -25.43 -8.86 -0.85
C TRP A 93 -24.51 -7.64 -0.81
N SER A 94 -23.95 -7.28 0.35
CA SER A 94 -23.07 -6.12 0.46
C SER A 94 -21.76 -6.34 -0.28
N TYR A 95 -21.17 -7.54 -0.22
CA TYR A 95 -19.97 -7.90 -0.98
C TYR A 95 -20.21 -7.81 -2.49
N SER A 96 -21.23 -8.49 -2.99
CA SER A 96 -21.56 -8.49 -4.43
C SER A 96 -21.95 -7.09 -4.93
N THR A 97 -22.63 -6.30 -4.11
CA THR A 97 -23.02 -4.93 -4.48
C THR A 97 -21.82 -3.99 -4.50
N TYR A 98 -20.91 -4.12 -3.54
CA TYR A 98 -19.71 -3.31 -3.47
C TYR A 98 -18.76 -3.59 -4.64
N TYR A 99 -18.50 -4.86 -4.93
CA TYR A 99 -17.59 -5.30 -6.00
C TYR A 99 -18.27 -5.51 -7.36
N ARG A 100 -19.48 -4.97 -7.55
CA ARG A 100 -20.19 -5.11 -8.84
C ARG A 100 -19.44 -4.41 -9.96
N HIS A 101 -19.64 -4.91 -11.18
CA HIS A 101 -19.15 -4.28 -12.39
C HIS A 101 -19.57 -2.80 -12.48
N ASN A 102 -18.63 -1.95 -12.89
CA ASN A 102 -18.83 -0.54 -13.18
C ASN A 102 -18.18 -0.18 -14.51
N GLU A 103 -19.00 0.10 -15.52
CA GLU A 103 -18.58 0.39 -16.89
C GLU A 103 -17.59 1.57 -16.97
N LYS A 104 -17.79 2.62 -16.15
CA LYS A 104 -16.91 3.80 -16.16
C LYS A 104 -15.53 3.49 -15.59
N GLN A 105 -15.47 2.66 -14.54
CA GLN A 105 -14.21 2.19 -13.96
C GLN A 105 -13.50 1.27 -14.93
N GLU A 106 -14.21 0.30 -15.53
CA GLU A 106 -13.65 -0.62 -16.51
C GLU A 106 -13.10 0.13 -17.74
N SER A 107 -13.86 1.07 -18.29
CA SER A 107 -13.43 1.91 -19.41
C SER A 107 -12.14 2.68 -19.10
N SER A 108 -12.05 3.27 -17.91
CA SER A 108 -10.85 4.00 -17.47
C SER A 108 -9.64 3.06 -17.30
N LEU A 109 -9.87 1.85 -16.77
CA LEU A 109 -8.83 0.84 -16.62
C LEU A 109 -8.33 0.33 -17.97
N ARG A 110 -9.22 0.03 -18.92
CA ARG A 110 -8.86 -0.40 -20.27
C ARG A 110 -8.00 0.65 -20.96
N ARG A 111 -8.42 1.92 -20.90
CA ARG A 111 -7.65 3.06 -21.44
C ARG A 111 -6.25 3.13 -20.82
N LEU A 112 -6.16 3.02 -19.49
CA LEU A 112 -4.89 3.02 -18.77
C LEU A 112 -3.95 1.90 -19.21
N ILE A 113 -4.45 0.66 -19.30
CA ILE A 113 -3.64 -0.51 -19.70
C ILE A 113 -3.18 -0.38 -21.15
N THR A 114 -4.06 0.04 -22.06
CA THR A 114 -3.72 0.24 -23.47
C THR A 114 -2.65 1.32 -23.65
N ALA A 115 -2.80 2.48 -22.99
CA ALA A 115 -1.82 3.56 -23.06
C ALA A 115 -0.46 3.14 -22.49
N ARG A 116 -0.45 2.41 -21.35
CA ARG A 116 0.76 1.82 -20.77
C ARG A 116 1.47 0.85 -21.73
N HIS A 117 0.73 -0.01 -22.40
CA HIS A 117 1.31 -0.94 -23.37
C HIS A 117 1.93 -0.20 -24.57
N ARG A 118 1.22 0.81 -25.11
CA ARG A 118 1.76 1.65 -26.19
C ARG A 118 3.03 2.39 -25.77
N LEU A 119 3.05 2.96 -24.58
CA LEU A 119 4.22 3.67 -24.06
C LEU A 119 5.41 2.73 -23.91
N ALA A 120 5.20 1.52 -23.40
CA ALA A 120 6.25 0.51 -23.29
C ALA A 120 6.84 0.16 -24.66
N ASN A 121 5.99 -0.11 -25.67
CA ASN A 121 6.45 -0.40 -27.03
C ASN A 121 7.21 0.79 -27.65
N LEU A 122 6.72 2.01 -27.42
CA LEU A 122 7.35 3.24 -27.92
C LEU A 122 8.79 3.40 -27.40
N THR A 123 9.04 3.02 -26.14
CA THR A 123 10.36 3.06 -25.49
C THR A 123 11.13 1.74 -25.59
N GLY A 124 10.72 0.81 -26.46
CA GLY A 124 11.50 -0.40 -26.77
C GLY A 124 11.26 -1.62 -25.86
N TYR A 125 10.28 -1.58 -24.96
CA TYR A 125 9.91 -2.73 -24.13
C TYR A 125 8.74 -3.51 -24.73
N LYS A 126 8.70 -4.82 -24.50
CA LYS A 126 7.62 -5.70 -24.97
C LYS A 126 6.30 -5.44 -24.24
N THR A 127 6.35 -5.19 -22.93
CA THR A 127 5.19 -4.87 -22.11
C THR A 127 5.51 -3.79 -21.08
N PHE A 128 4.47 -3.19 -20.51
CA PHE A 128 4.65 -2.25 -19.41
C PHE A 128 5.23 -2.92 -18.16
N ALA A 129 5.00 -4.22 -17.97
CA ALA A 129 5.59 -4.96 -16.86
C ALA A 129 7.11 -5.10 -17.02
N ASP A 130 7.60 -5.36 -18.23
CA ASP A 130 9.04 -5.39 -18.52
C ASP A 130 9.70 -4.05 -18.18
N ARG A 131 9.09 -2.95 -18.65
CA ARG A 131 9.56 -1.59 -18.32
C ARG A 131 9.55 -1.29 -16.83
N ALA A 132 8.51 -1.71 -16.11
CA ALA A 132 8.39 -1.47 -14.67
C ALA A 132 9.35 -2.32 -13.84
N GLN A 133 9.78 -3.48 -14.33
CA GLN A 133 10.64 -4.40 -13.57
C GLN A 133 12.14 -4.17 -13.78
N GLU A 134 12.57 -3.50 -14.84
CA GLU A 134 13.99 -3.33 -15.19
C GLU A 134 14.87 -2.85 -14.03
N PHE A 135 14.39 -1.85 -13.28
CA PHE A 135 15.12 -1.30 -12.12
C PHE A 135 14.58 -1.79 -10.77
N SER A 136 13.66 -2.77 -10.79
CA SER A 136 13.17 -3.43 -9.58
C SER A 136 14.15 -4.51 -9.11
N ILE A 137 14.00 -4.95 -7.86
CA ILE A 137 14.81 -6.05 -7.30
C ILE A 137 14.63 -7.35 -8.10
N LEU A 138 13.45 -7.58 -8.68
CA LEU A 138 13.15 -8.80 -9.45
C LEU A 138 13.69 -8.72 -10.89
N GLY A 139 13.94 -7.51 -11.42
CA GLY A 139 14.63 -7.26 -12.68
C GLY A 139 13.85 -7.59 -13.97
N SER A 140 12.84 -8.46 -13.93
CA SER A 140 12.03 -8.82 -15.11
C SER A 140 10.61 -9.25 -14.77
N TYR A 141 9.74 -9.23 -15.78
CA TYR A 141 8.38 -9.78 -15.68
C TYR A 141 8.40 -11.27 -15.32
N GLU A 142 9.25 -12.07 -15.97
CA GLU A 142 9.33 -13.52 -15.74
C GLU A 142 9.72 -13.84 -14.30
N ASN A 143 10.68 -13.10 -13.74
CA ASN A 143 11.09 -13.29 -12.35
C ASN A 143 9.95 -12.96 -11.38
N ALA A 144 9.23 -11.86 -11.61
CA ALA A 144 8.06 -11.51 -10.80
C ALA A 144 6.93 -12.53 -10.92
N HIS A 145 6.63 -12.98 -12.14
CA HIS A 145 5.61 -13.99 -12.40
C HIS A 145 5.95 -15.32 -11.74
N ASN A 146 7.19 -15.78 -11.87
CA ASN A 146 7.67 -17.02 -11.29
C ASN A 146 7.64 -16.94 -9.76
N PHE A 147 8.12 -15.85 -9.18
CA PHE A 147 8.07 -15.63 -7.73
C PHE A 147 6.64 -15.77 -7.17
N LEU A 148 5.67 -15.08 -7.78
CA LEU A 148 4.26 -15.16 -7.36
C LEU A 148 3.69 -16.57 -7.53
N THR A 149 4.01 -17.24 -8.63
CA THR A 149 3.53 -18.60 -8.91
C THR A 149 4.09 -19.62 -7.92
N GLU A 150 5.37 -19.52 -7.57
CA GLU A 150 5.98 -20.40 -6.57
C GLU A 150 5.42 -20.16 -5.17
N ILE A 151 5.15 -18.90 -4.79
CA ILE A 151 4.46 -18.60 -3.53
C ILE A 151 3.08 -19.25 -3.50
N ILE A 152 2.29 -19.13 -4.57
CA ILE A 152 0.95 -19.75 -4.64
C ILE A 152 1.05 -21.27 -4.46
N LYS A 153 2.03 -21.93 -5.09
CA LYS A 153 2.25 -23.37 -4.94
C LYS A 153 2.62 -23.73 -3.50
N CYS A 154 3.57 -23.02 -2.90
CA CYS A 154 4.03 -23.27 -1.53
C CYS A 154 2.93 -23.03 -0.49
N CYS A 155 2.08 -22.01 -0.68
CA CYS A 155 1.03 -21.66 0.27
C CYS A 155 -0.22 -22.53 0.14
N ARG A 156 -0.45 -23.19 -1.01
CA ARG A 156 -1.67 -23.95 -1.30
C ARG A 156 -2.02 -24.99 -0.21
N PRO A 157 -1.11 -25.84 0.27
CA PRO A 157 -1.44 -26.80 1.33
C PRO A 157 -1.88 -26.15 2.65
N SER A 158 -1.37 -24.96 2.98
CA SER A 158 -1.84 -24.23 4.17
C SER A 158 -3.21 -23.63 3.93
N ALA A 159 -3.42 -23.01 2.76
CA ALA A 159 -4.71 -22.45 2.38
C ALA A 159 -5.82 -23.51 2.39
N ASP A 160 -5.57 -24.71 1.86
CA ASP A 160 -6.55 -25.80 1.84
C ASP A 160 -6.94 -26.25 3.27
N ARG A 161 -5.97 -26.31 4.20
CA ARG A 161 -6.23 -26.60 5.61
C ARG A 161 -7.05 -25.50 6.28
N GLU A 162 -6.71 -24.24 6.04
CA GLU A 162 -7.43 -23.09 6.58
C GLU A 162 -8.87 -23.03 6.06
N LEU A 163 -9.08 -23.29 4.75
CA LEU A 163 -10.42 -23.40 4.17
C LEU A 163 -11.24 -24.52 4.81
N THR A 164 -10.62 -25.67 5.08
CA THR A 164 -11.27 -26.79 5.78
C THR A 164 -11.71 -26.38 7.19
N VAL A 165 -10.87 -25.65 7.93
CA VAL A 165 -11.24 -25.10 9.25
C VAL A 165 -12.40 -24.13 9.14
N LEU A 166 -12.41 -23.25 8.14
CA LEU A 166 -13.51 -22.30 7.95
C LEU A 166 -14.82 -22.99 7.57
N LEU A 167 -14.78 -24.08 6.79
CA LEU A 167 -15.96 -24.90 6.49
C LEU A 167 -16.53 -25.57 7.76
N ASP A 168 -15.67 -26.10 8.64
CA ASP A 168 -16.10 -26.62 9.93
C ASP A 168 -16.76 -25.52 10.80
N VAL A 169 -16.12 -24.35 10.91
CA VAL A 169 -16.70 -23.21 11.64
C VAL A 169 -18.03 -22.77 11.03
N LEU A 170 -18.17 -22.77 9.71
CA LEU A 170 -19.42 -22.46 9.02
C LEU A 170 -20.52 -23.46 9.42
N SER A 171 -20.23 -24.77 9.37
CA SER A 171 -21.19 -25.81 9.73
C SER A 171 -21.70 -25.71 11.17
N GLN A 172 -20.87 -25.19 12.08
CA GLN A 172 -21.24 -24.93 13.47
C GLN A 172 -22.09 -23.67 13.65
N CYS A 173 -21.97 -22.69 12.75
CA CYS A 173 -22.71 -21.44 12.78
C CYS A 173 -24.04 -21.53 12.04
N ASP A 174 -24.08 -22.26 10.92
CA ASP A 174 -25.24 -22.47 10.08
C ASP A 174 -25.17 -23.87 9.44
N SER A 175 -26.00 -24.78 9.94
CA SER A 175 -26.02 -26.17 9.49
C SER A 175 -26.58 -26.38 8.08
N GLN A 176 -27.19 -25.35 7.47
CA GLN A 176 -27.72 -25.41 6.11
C GLN A 176 -26.72 -24.95 5.04
N SER A 177 -25.61 -24.32 5.46
CA SER A 177 -24.64 -23.72 4.54
C SER A 177 -23.49 -24.68 4.24
N GLU A 178 -23.48 -25.25 3.04
CA GLU A 178 -22.44 -26.19 2.58
C GLU A 178 -21.29 -25.54 1.80
N LYS A 179 -21.46 -24.28 1.37
CA LYS A 179 -20.48 -23.59 0.51
C LYS A 179 -19.98 -22.32 1.15
N LEU A 180 -18.66 -22.22 1.23
CA LEU A 180 -17.97 -21.01 1.64
C LEU A 180 -17.96 -19.98 0.50
N GLY A 181 -18.56 -18.81 0.73
CA GLY A 181 -18.42 -17.66 -0.18
C GLY A 181 -17.31 -16.70 0.23
N GLU A 182 -16.83 -15.86 -0.68
CA GLU A 182 -15.79 -14.86 -0.38
C GLU A 182 -16.24 -13.87 0.71
N TRP A 183 -17.55 -13.63 0.80
CA TRP A 183 -18.15 -12.76 1.81
C TRP A 183 -18.12 -13.35 3.23
N ASP A 184 -17.84 -14.64 3.40
CA ASP A 184 -17.82 -15.31 4.70
C ASP A 184 -16.43 -15.32 5.35
N LEU A 185 -15.37 -15.18 4.55
CA LEU A 185 -13.99 -15.39 5.01
C LEU A 185 -13.65 -14.57 6.26
N GLN A 186 -13.98 -13.28 6.25
CA GLN A 186 -13.67 -12.38 7.37
C GLN A 186 -14.51 -12.70 8.62
N TYR A 187 -15.81 -12.95 8.45
CA TYR A 187 -16.70 -13.32 9.55
C TYR A 187 -16.25 -14.61 10.22
N LEU A 188 -16.09 -15.68 9.43
CA LEU A 188 -15.73 -17.00 9.95
C LEU A 188 -14.32 -16.99 10.55
N SER A 189 -13.38 -16.25 9.96
CA SER A 189 -12.05 -16.05 10.55
C SER A 189 -12.12 -15.34 11.90
N ALA A 190 -13.00 -14.34 12.05
CA ALA A 190 -13.21 -13.66 13.33
C ALA A 190 -13.84 -14.58 14.37
N VAL A 191 -14.85 -15.37 13.98
CA VAL A 191 -15.48 -16.38 14.86
C VAL A 191 -14.46 -17.43 15.30
N TYR A 192 -13.68 -17.98 14.37
CA TYR A 192 -12.61 -18.93 14.67
C TYR A 192 -11.62 -18.34 15.65
N ARG A 193 -11.11 -17.13 15.38
CA ARG A 193 -10.12 -16.47 16.23
C ARG A 193 -10.66 -16.24 17.64
N GLN A 194 -11.92 -15.84 17.76
CA GLN A 194 -12.57 -15.66 19.06
C GLN A 194 -12.72 -16.98 19.81
N LYS A 195 -13.09 -18.07 19.14
CA LYS A 195 -13.19 -19.42 19.75
C LYS A 195 -11.82 -19.95 20.18
N ALA A 196 -10.80 -19.79 19.35
CA ALA A 196 -9.46 -20.35 19.58
C ALA A 196 -8.64 -19.57 20.62
N TYR A 197 -8.76 -18.23 20.62
CA TYR A 197 -7.87 -17.35 21.41
C TYR A 197 -8.60 -16.42 22.37
N GLY A 198 -9.94 -16.46 22.41
CA GLY A 198 -10.75 -15.56 23.23
C GLY A 198 -10.73 -14.10 22.75
N ASN A 199 -11.00 -13.17 23.66
CA ASN A 199 -11.04 -11.74 23.35
C ASN A 199 -9.63 -11.11 23.41
N ILE A 200 -8.96 -11.06 22.26
CA ILE A 200 -7.64 -10.44 22.09
C ILE A 200 -7.68 -8.91 22.34
N GLY A 201 -8.86 -8.28 22.18
CA GLY A 201 -9.03 -6.84 22.38
C GLY A 201 -8.67 -6.36 23.80
N ALA A 202 -8.72 -7.26 24.80
CA ALA A 202 -8.32 -6.94 26.17
C ALA A 202 -6.85 -6.54 26.32
N ILE A 203 -5.97 -6.91 25.38
CA ILE A 203 -4.54 -6.56 25.42
C ILE A 203 -4.33 -5.05 25.23
N SER A 204 -5.22 -4.38 24.49
CA SER A 204 -5.11 -2.96 24.15
C SER A 204 -4.93 -2.04 25.37
N ARG A 205 -5.48 -2.41 26.53
CA ARG A 205 -5.34 -1.67 27.79
C ARG A 205 -3.89 -1.56 28.30
N HIS A 206 -3.01 -2.47 27.87
CA HIS A 206 -1.60 -2.47 28.23
C HIS A 206 -0.72 -1.72 27.22
N LEU A 207 -1.26 -1.48 26.01
CA LEU A 207 -0.57 -0.86 24.88
C LEU A 207 -0.80 0.65 24.83
N SER A 208 -0.54 1.34 25.96
CA SER A 208 -0.55 2.81 25.98
C SER A 208 0.57 3.35 25.09
N PHE A 209 0.39 4.54 24.52
CA PHE A 209 1.40 5.19 23.68
C PHE A 209 2.76 5.27 24.38
N LYS A 210 2.76 5.64 25.67
CA LYS A 210 3.97 5.69 26.50
C LYS A 210 4.66 4.33 26.59
N ASN A 211 3.92 3.26 26.83
CA ASN A 211 4.49 1.91 26.95
C ASN A 211 5.04 1.42 25.61
N ILE A 212 4.35 1.71 24.50
CA ILE A 212 4.80 1.37 23.14
C ILE A 212 6.11 2.11 22.84
N LEU A 213 6.15 3.43 23.09
CA LEU A 213 7.34 4.24 22.82
C LEU A 213 8.55 3.77 23.66
N PHE A 214 8.33 3.47 24.94
CA PHE A 214 9.37 2.91 25.80
C PHE A 214 9.88 1.55 25.31
N GLY A 215 8.95 0.65 24.92
CA GLY A 215 9.32 -0.64 24.35
C GLY A 215 10.10 -0.51 23.05
N PHE A 216 9.68 0.42 22.17
CA PHE A 216 10.38 0.72 20.93
C PHE A 216 11.80 1.23 21.20
N GLU A 217 11.97 2.18 22.12
CA GLU A 217 13.28 2.68 22.51
C GLU A 217 14.20 1.57 23.02
N LEU A 218 13.69 0.66 23.85
CA LEU A 218 14.47 -0.45 24.36
C LEU A 218 15.01 -1.36 23.24
N VAL A 219 14.18 -1.63 22.23
CA VAL A 219 14.56 -2.43 21.06
C VAL A 219 15.59 -1.70 20.20
N THR A 220 15.33 -0.43 19.86
CA THR A 220 16.23 0.35 18.99
C THR A 220 17.56 0.64 19.65
N LYS A 221 17.57 0.88 20.96
CA LYS A 221 18.81 1.06 21.72
C LYS A 221 19.66 -0.20 21.68
N LYS A 222 19.04 -1.37 21.81
CA LYS A 222 19.77 -2.65 21.78
C LYS A 222 20.29 -3.01 20.40
N LEU A 223 19.51 -2.74 19.34
CA LEU A 223 19.86 -3.10 17.97
C LEU A 223 20.80 -2.09 17.30
N TYR A 224 20.58 -0.80 17.55
CA TYR A 224 21.22 0.28 16.79
C TYR A 224 21.97 1.28 17.67
N GLY A 225 21.93 1.13 19.00
CA GLY A 225 22.55 2.09 19.92
C GLY A 225 21.86 3.46 19.95
N VAL A 226 20.60 3.55 19.47
CA VAL A 226 19.86 4.82 19.39
C VAL A 226 18.83 4.96 20.50
N ARG A 227 18.68 6.18 21.02
CA ARG A 227 17.68 6.56 22.02
C ARG A 227 16.81 7.71 21.54
N PHE A 228 15.67 7.90 22.19
CA PHE A 228 14.71 8.95 21.82
C PHE A 228 14.52 9.94 22.96
N SER A 229 14.40 11.21 22.61
CA SER A 229 14.03 12.30 23.50
C SER A 229 12.70 12.87 23.02
N LEU A 230 11.67 12.84 23.86
CA LEU A 230 10.40 13.49 23.56
C LEU A 230 10.54 14.98 23.88
N GLU A 231 10.50 15.81 22.85
CA GLU A 231 10.72 17.26 22.99
C GLU A 231 9.47 18.04 22.61
N THR A 232 9.40 19.27 23.12
CA THR A 232 8.33 20.20 22.72
C THR A 232 8.69 20.80 21.37
N ALA A 233 7.75 20.82 20.44
CA ALA A 233 7.92 21.48 19.17
C ALA A 233 7.96 23.00 19.35
N GLU A 234 8.80 23.68 18.57
CA GLU A 234 8.87 25.13 18.50
C GLU A 234 7.61 25.73 17.85
N ALA A 235 7.37 27.02 18.09
CA ALA A 235 6.24 27.71 17.50
C ALA A 235 6.34 27.70 15.96
N GLY A 236 5.35 27.11 15.30
CA GLY A 236 5.30 26.98 13.83
C GLY A 236 6.05 25.77 13.26
N GLU A 237 6.70 24.95 14.09
CA GLU A 237 7.39 23.73 13.65
C GLU A 237 6.40 22.63 13.21
N ILE A 238 5.27 22.52 13.93
CA ILE A 238 4.24 21.51 13.68
C ILE A 238 2.92 22.16 13.25
N TRP A 239 2.17 21.47 12.40
CA TRP A 239 0.80 21.86 12.07
C TRP A 239 -0.15 21.65 13.27
N PRO A 240 -1.33 22.29 13.26
CA PRO A 240 -2.33 22.10 14.31
C PRO A 240 -2.70 20.62 14.51
N GLY A 241 -2.47 20.12 15.73
CA GLY A 241 -2.77 18.75 16.16
C GLY A 241 -1.82 18.26 17.25
N ASN A 242 -2.08 17.06 17.79
CA ASN A 242 -1.20 16.40 18.75
C ASN A 242 -0.14 15.59 18.01
N VAL A 243 0.90 16.29 17.55
CA VAL A 243 2.09 15.68 16.93
C VAL A 243 3.18 15.58 17.99
N HIS A 244 3.76 14.39 18.15
CA HIS A 244 4.88 14.18 19.06
C HIS A 244 6.21 14.34 18.33
N LYS A 245 7.10 15.20 18.85
CA LYS A 245 8.46 15.37 18.34
C LYS A 245 9.42 14.45 19.10
N LEU A 246 10.06 13.54 18.38
CA LEU A 246 11.09 12.65 18.88
C LEU A 246 12.44 13.05 18.30
N VAL A 247 13.33 13.53 19.15
CA VAL A 247 14.74 13.72 18.80
C VAL A 247 15.47 12.39 18.96
N VAL A 248 16.14 11.96 17.88
CA VAL A 248 16.87 10.69 17.82
C VAL A 248 18.35 10.96 18.09
N LEU A 249 18.89 10.24 19.07
CA LEU A 249 20.25 10.43 19.56
C LEU A 249 21.03 9.12 19.47
N ASP A 250 22.30 9.20 19.11
CA ASP A 250 23.19 8.04 19.10
C ASP A 250 23.69 7.66 20.50
N SER A 251 24.58 6.67 20.57
CA SER A 251 25.19 6.18 21.80
C SER A 251 26.08 7.20 22.51
N SER A 252 26.55 8.23 21.78
CA SER A 252 27.34 9.35 22.29
C SER A 252 26.49 10.58 22.64
N ASN A 253 25.16 10.46 22.59
CA ASN A 253 24.19 11.54 22.75
C ASN A 253 24.23 12.60 21.64
N SER A 254 24.76 12.29 20.47
CA SER A 254 24.74 13.18 19.31
C SER A 254 23.42 13.08 18.57
N HIS A 255 22.92 14.23 18.09
CA HIS A 255 21.74 14.30 17.23
C HIS A 255 22.00 13.61 15.88
N ILE A 256 21.15 12.64 15.53
CA ILE A 256 21.19 11.98 14.21
C ILE A 256 19.95 12.27 13.37
N GLY A 257 18.85 12.71 13.98
CA GLY A 257 17.62 13.00 13.26
C GLY A 257 16.45 13.36 14.19
N THR A 258 15.34 13.72 13.56
CA THR A 258 14.08 14.04 14.26
C THR A 258 12.93 13.34 13.57
N ILE A 259 12.07 12.69 14.36
CA ILE A 259 10.86 11.99 13.91
C ILE A 259 9.66 12.74 14.48
N TYR A 260 8.65 12.96 13.65
CA TYR A 260 7.35 13.49 14.08
C TYR A 260 6.30 12.39 14.01
N LEU A 261 5.65 12.12 15.13
CA LEU A 261 4.57 11.14 15.21
C LEU A 261 3.23 11.86 15.25
N ASP A 262 2.58 11.92 14.11
CA ASP A 262 1.18 12.34 13.99
C ASP A 262 0.31 11.08 14.03
N ILE A 263 -0.19 10.71 15.22
CA ILE A 263 -0.94 9.45 15.42
C ILE A 263 -2.46 9.64 15.52
N GLU A 264 -2.91 10.86 15.81
CA GLU A 264 -4.33 11.12 16.02
C GLU A 264 -5.11 11.22 14.71
N LYS A 265 -6.39 10.85 14.78
CA LYS A 265 -7.34 10.99 13.68
C LYS A 265 -7.92 12.40 13.66
N ARG A 266 -7.99 13.00 12.48
CA ARG A 266 -8.70 14.27 12.22
C ARG A 266 -9.22 14.30 10.80
N ALA A 267 -10.28 15.05 10.54
CA ALA A 267 -10.99 15.06 9.25
C ALA A 267 -10.11 15.45 8.05
N THR A 268 -9.09 16.29 8.26
CA THR A 268 -8.18 16.77 7.22
C THR A 268 -6.98 15.85 6.96
N LYS A 269 -6.76 14.83 7.81
CA LYS A 269 -5.64 13.92 7.69
C LYS A 269 -6.01 12.78 6.76
N VAL A 270 -5.14 12.52 5.78
CA VAL A 270 -5.31 11.42 4.84
C VAL A 270 -5.36 10.09 5.60
N THR A 271 -6.31 9.23 5.26
CA THR A 271 -6.47 7.92 5.87
C THR A 271 -5.36 6.96 5.41
N GLY A 272 -4.59 6.43 6.36
CA GLY A 272 -3.56 5.43 6.13
C GLY A 272 -2.33 5.68 7.01
N ASP A 273 -1.66 4.61 7.44
CA ASP A 273 -0.37 4.71 8.12
C ASP A 273 0.72 4.93 7.06
N CYS A 274 1.53 5.97 7.25
CA CYS A 274 2.53 6.38 6.27
C CYS A 274 3.74 7.02 6.94
N HIS A 275 4.88 6.96 6.26
CA HIS A 275 6.12 7.64 6.64
C HIS A 275 6.47 8.64 5.55
N PHE A 276 6.71 9.90 5.94
CA PHE A 276 7.15 10.96 5.05
C PHE A 276 8.52 11.46 5.48
N THR A 277 9.46 11.44 4.54
CA THR A 277 10.77 12.07 4.73
C THR A 277 10.61 13.58 4.56
N VAL A 278 10.66 14.33 5.67
CA VAL A 278 10.62 15.81 5.62
C VAL A 278 11.95 16.39 5.13
N ARG A 279 13.06 15.80 5.60
CA ARG A 279 14.40 16.21 5.23
C ARG A 279 15.31 14.99 5.13
N CYS A 280 15.97 14.83 3.99
CA CYS A 280 17.01 13.83 3.82
C CYS A 280 18.28 14.29 4.54
N SER A 281 18.99 13.34 5.17
CA SER A 281 20.39 13.55 5.50
C SER A 281 21.23 13.54 4.22
N LYS A 282 22.33 14.28 4.24
CA LYS A 282 23.40 14.15 3.26
C LYS A 282 24.64 13.80 4.04
N LEU A 283 25.38 12.78 3.60
CA LEU A 283 26.77 12.64 4.02
C LEU A 283 27.49 13.89 3.48
N VAL A 284 28.04 14.68 4.39
CA VAL A 284 28.89 15.83 4.08
C VAL A 284 30.33 15.36 4.10
#